data_AF-A0A2H0V9G0-F1
#
_entry.id   AF-A0A2H0V9G0-F1
#
_cell.length_a   1.000
_cell.length_b   1.000
_cell.length_c   1.000
_cell.angle_alpha   90.00
_cell.angle_beta   90.00
_cell.angle_gamma   90.00
#
_symmetry.space_group_name_H-M   'P 1'
#
loop_
_entity.id
_entity.type
_entity.pdbx_description
1 polymer ?
#
loop_
_entity_poly.entity_id
_entity_poly.type
_entity_poly.pdbx_seq_one_letter_code
_entity_poly.pdbx_strand_id
1 'polypeptide(L)'
;MKTLEQRINNVIGQLTGAKKMLTSEQRDCFALLTQLKAARSALSSLMEKLVGAELDNCLMNTDGKDKNKMEKIFKEIIKVK
;
A
#
# COMPACT_ATOMS: atom_id res chain seq x y z
N MET A 1 6.23 -17.41 -1.00
CA MET A 1 6.08 -15.93 -0.95
C MET A 1 4.79 -15.59 -0.21
N LYS A 2 4.70 -14.42 0.45
CA LYS A 2 3.43 -13.94 1.04
C LYS A 2 2.42 -13.52 -0.03
N THR A 3 1.15 -13.89 0.13
CA THR A 3 0.03 -13.46 -0.73
C THR A 3 -0.26 -11.96 -0.59
N LEU A 4 -1.06 -11.39 -1.50
CA LEU A 4 -1.52 -10.00 -1.40
C LEU A 4 -2.33 -9.77 -0.11
N GLU A 5 -3.22 -10.71 0.23
CA GLU A 5 -3.98 -10.69 1.48
C GLU A 5 -3.07 -10.71 2.72
N GLN A 6 -2.08 -11.61 2.76
CA GLN A 6 -1.12 -11.65 3.87
C GLN A 6 -0.30 -10.36 4.00
N ARG A 7 -0.08 -9.62 2.89
CA ARG A 7 0.58 -8.32 2.91
C ARG A 7 -0.34 -7.23 3.46
N ILE A 8 -1.61 -7.23 3.09
CA ILE A 8 -2.65 -6.36 3.68
C ILE A 8 -2.69 -6.56 5.19
N ASN A 9 -2.73 -7.80 5.66
CA ASN A 9 -2.74 -8.13 7.09
C ASN A 9 -1.51 -7.56 7.84
N ASN A 10 -0.33 -7.55 7.20
CA ASN A 10 0.86 -6.92 7.80
C ASN A 10 0.70 -5.40 7.92
N VAL A 11 0.18 -4.72 6.89
CA VAL A 11 -0.06 -3.26 6.92
C VAL A 11 -1.08 -2.91 8.01
N ILE A 12 -2.16 -3.68 8.12
CA ILE A 12 -3.17 -3.52 9.18
C ILE A 12 -2.52 -3.66 10.57
N GLY A 13 -1.67 -4.67 10.75
CA GLY A 13 -0.92 -4.88 12.00
C GLY A 13 -0.01 -3.68 12.33
N GLN A 14 0.69 -3.14 11.34
CA GLN A 14 1.55 -1.97 11.51
C GLN A 14 0.77 -0.72 11.94
N LEU A 15 -0.37 -0.46 11.28
CA LEU A 15 -1.26 0.68 11.61
C LEU A 15 -1.92 0.51 12.98
N THR A 16 -2.31 -0.72 13.34
CA THR A 16 -2.84 -1.03 14.67
C THR A 16 -1.80 -0.77 15.76
N GLY A 17 -0.54 -1.15 15.50
CA GLY A 17 0.59 -0.83 16.39
C GLY A 17 0.79 0.67 16.53
N ALA A 18 0.84 1.41 15.42
CA ALA A 18 0.97 2.87 15.43
C ALA A 18 -0.17 3.56 16.21
N LYS A 19 -1.42 3.08 16.06
CA LYS A 19 -2.57 3.57 16.83
C LYS A 19 -2.38 3.38 18.34
N LYS A 20 -1.88 2.22 18.79
CA LYS A 20 -1.59 1.97 20.20
C LYS A 20 -0.47 2.87 20.73
N MET A 21 0.56 3.11 19.92
CA MET A 21 1.66 4.03 20.27
C MET A 21 1.18 5.48 20.40
N LEU A 22 0.22 5.91 19.56
CA LEU A 22 -0.37 7.24 19.64
C LEU A 22 -1.09 7.48 20.98
N THR A 23 -1.75 6.46 21.55
CA THR A 23 -2.52 6.58 22.79
C THR A 23 -1.73 6.24 24.05
N SER A 24 -0.44 5.88 23.93
CA SER A 24 0.41 5.56 25.07
C SER A 24 0.85 6.81 25.82
N GLU A 25 0.91 6.74 27.16
CA GLU A 25 1.38 7.82 28.02
C GLU A 25 2.88 8.13 27.83
N GLN A 26 3.67 7.12 27.45
CA GLN A 26 5.12 7.25 27.16
C GLN A 26 5.36 7.17 25.65
N ARG A 27 4.89 8.19 24.93
CA ARG A 27 5.03 8.23 23.47
C ARG A 27 6.49 8.46 23.06
N ASP A 28 7.09 7.45 22.43
CA ASP A 28 8.30 7.61 21.62
C ASP A 28 7.92 8.06 20.20
N CYS A 29 8.12 9.35 19.91
CA CYS A 29 7.84 9.95 18.61
C CYS A 29 8.71 9.36 17.48
N PHE A 30 9.97 9.02 17.75
CA PHE A 30 10.86 8.45 16.74
C PHE A 30 10.44 7.04 16.38
N ALA A 31 10.09 6.22 17.37
CA ALA A 31 9.55 4.88 17.14
C ALA A 31 8.22 4.93 16.37
N LEU A 32 7.32 5.86 16.72
CA LEU A 32 6.05 6.04 16.01
C LEU A 32 6.27 6.44 14.54
N LEU A 33 7.14 7.41 14.27
CA LEU A 33 7.49 7.82 12.91
C LEU A 33 8.12 6.66 12.11
N THR A 34 8.98 5.87 12.75
CA THR A 34 9.60 4.69 12.15
C THR A 34 8.54 3.64 11.77
N GLN A 35 7.57 3.38 12.65
CA GLN A 35 6.47 2.45 12.40
C GLN A 35 5.56 2.93 11.25
N LEU A 36 5.22 4.22 11.22
CA LEU A 36 4.42 4.81 10.14
C LEU A 36 5.18 4.79 8.80
N LYS A 37 6.48 5.05 8.81
CA LYS A 37 7.34 4.91 7.62
C LYS A 37 7.34 3.46 7.12
N ALA A 38 7.47 2.48 8.01
CA ALA A 38 7.42 1.07 7.65
C ALA A 38 6.06 0.67 7.05
N ALA A 39 4.95 1.19 7.60
CA ALA A 39 3.61 0.99 7.06
C ALA A 39 3.47 1.58 5.65
N ARG A 40 3.96 2.81 5.44
CA ARG A 40 3.99 3.45 4.12
C ARG A 40 4.76 2.61 3.11
N SER A 41 5.98 2.18 3.43
CA SER A 41 6.80 1.36 2.53
C SER A 41 6.15 0.01 2.21
N ALA A 42 5.52 -0.63 3.20
CA ALA A 42 4.80 -1.89 3.00
C ALA A 42 3.59 -1.71 2.06
N LEU A 43 2.84 -0.60 2.23
CA LEU A 43 1.71 -0.26 1.37
C LEU A 43 2.16 0.06 -0.06
N SER A 44 3.23 0.84 -0.25
CA SER A 44 3.81 1.11 -1.57
C SER A 44 4.20 -0.18 -2.29
N SER A 45 4.91 -1.09 -1.60
CA SER A 45 5.29 -2.39 -2.18
C SER A 45 4.08 -3.27 -2.51
N LEU A 46 3.00 -3.18 -1.72
CA LEU A 46 1.75 -3.88 -2.00
C LEU A 46 1.09 -3.33 -3.27
N MET A 47 1.01 -2.01 -3.42
CA MET A 47 0.42 -1.37 -4.62
C MET A 47 1.18 -1.74 -5.90
N GLU A 48 2.52 -1.73 -5.85
CA GLU A 48 3.37 -2.17 -6.97
C GLU A 48 3.07 -3.61 -7.39
N LYS A 49 2.95 -4.52 -6.41
CA LYS A 49 2.65 -5.93 -6.67
C LYS A 49 1.24 -6.14 -7.20
N LEU A 50 0.27 -5.40 -6.66
CA LEU A 50 -1.11 -5.47 -7.11
C LEU A 50 -1.21 -5.03 -8.57
N VAL A 51 -0.54 -3.95 -8.96
CA VAL A 51 -0.49 -3.55 -10.37
C VAL A 51 0.28 -4.55 -11.22
N GLY A 52 1.38 -5.12 -10.73
CA GLY A 52 2.10 -6.17 -11.48
C GLY A 52 1.31 -7.47 -11.67
N ALA A 53 0.43 -7.84 -10.73
CA ALA A 53 -0.28 -9.12 -10.73
C ALA A 53 -1.73 -9.02 -11.23
N GLU A 54 -2.39 -7.90 -10.99
CA GLU A 54 -3.85 -7.75 -11.14
C GLU A 54 -4.24 -6.58 -12.04
N LEU A 55 -3.31 -5.79 -12.61
CA LEU A 55 -3.69 -4.66 -13.47
C LEU A 55 -4.52 -5.11 -14.66
N ASP A 56 -4.18 -6.25 -15.29
CA ASP A 56 -4.98 -6.81 -16.36
C ASP A 56 -6.37 -7.22 -15.87
N ASN A 57 -6.49 -7.85 -14.70
CA ASN A 57 -7.79 -8.19 -14.09
C ASN A 57 -8.63 -6.96 -13.72
N CYS A 58 -7.99 -5.90 -13.19
CA CYS A 58 -8.65 -4.62 -12.91
C CYS A 58 -9.15 -3.93 -14.19
N LEU A 59 -8.48 -4.19 -15.32
CA LEU A 59 -8.79 -3.57 -16.61
C LEU A 59 -9.51 -4.52 -17.58
N MET A 60 -9.85 -5.74 -17.15
CA MET A 60 -10.47 -6.77 -17.99
C MET A 60 -11.81 -6.33 -18.58
N ASN A 61 -12.54 -5.48 -17.85
CA ASN A 61 -13.84 -4.95 -18.25
C ASN A 61 -13.74 -3.49 -18.75
N THR A 62 -12.56 -3.04 -19.15
CA THR A 62 -12.30 -1.65 -19.56
C THR A 62 -11.88 -1.58 -21.02
N ASP A 63 -12.63 -0.85 -21.83
CA ASP A 63 -12.44 -0.78 -23.29
C ASP A 63 -11.20 0.04 -23.68
N GLY A 64 -10.64 -0.20 -24.87
CA GLY A 64 -9.26 0.14 -25.23
C GLY A 64 -8.77 1.59 -25.02
N LYS A 65 -9.64 2.62 -25.09
CA LYS A 65 -9.24 4.01 -24.75
C LYS A 65 -9.14 4.25 -23.25
N ASP A 66 -10.05 3.64 -22.48
CA ASP A 66 -10.10 3.78 -21.03
C ASP A 66 -9.07 2.88 -20.33
N LYS A 67 -8.76 1.71 -20.91
CA LYS A 67 -7.66 0.85 -20.45
C LYS A 67 -6.32 1.61 -20.43
N ASN A 68 -5.93 2.21 -21.55
CA ASN A 68 -4.67 2.96 -21.67
C ASN A 68 -4.61 4.18 -20.72
N LYS A 69 -5.73 4.87 -20.53
CA LYS A 69 -5.83 6.01 -19.61
C LYS A 69 -5.68 5.56 -18.16
N MET A 70 -6.34 4.46 -17.77
CA MET A 70 -6.25 3.91 -16.42
C MET A 70 -4.86 3.35 -16.12
N GLU A 71 -4.22 2.63 -17.06
CA GLU A 71 -2.83 2.19 -16.87
C GLU A 71 -1.87 3.34 -16.58
N LYS A 72 -2.06 4.47 -17.27
CA LYS A 72 -1.25 5.68 -17.08
C LYS A 72 -1.48 6.29 -15.69
N ILE A 73 -2.73 6.42 -15.26
CA ILE A 73 -3.10 6.91 -13.93
C ILE A 73 -2.54 6.00 -12.83
N PHE A 74 -2.66 4.67 -12.96
CA PHE A 74 -2.11 3.72 -12.00
C PHE A 74 -0.58 3.83 -11.89
N LYS A 75 0.12 3.96 -13.02
CA LYS A 75 1.58 4.17 -13.04
C LYS A 75 1.99 5.50 -12.39
N GLU A 76 1.16 6.53 -12.49
CA GLU A 76 1.40 7.82 -11.82
C GLU A 76 1.15 7.76 -10.32
N ILE A 77 0.09 7.09 -9.86
CA ILE A 77 -0.25 6.90 -8.43
C ILE A 77 0.82 6.06 -7.71
N ILE A 78 1.48 5.13 -8.41
CA ILE A 78 2.53 4.28 -7.82
C ILE A 78 3.90 4.96 -7.86
N LYS A 79 4.13 5.89 -8.79
CA LYS A 79 5.35 6.72 -8.88
C LYS A 79 5.46 7.78 -7.77
N VAL A 80 5.02 7.46 -6.55
CA VAL A 80 5.31 8.29 -5.38
C VAL A 80 6.78 8.08 -5.02
N LYS A 81 7.62 8.94 -5.57
CA LYS A 81 9.03 9.12 -5.24
C LYS A 81 9.20 9.47 -3.75
#